data_AF-A0A9Q0FVE6-F1
#
_entry.id   AF-A0A9Q0FVE6-F1
#
_cell.length_a   1.000
_cell.length_b   1.000
_cell.length_c   1.000
_cell.angle_alpha   90.00
_cell.angle_beta   90.00
_cell.angle_gamma   90.00
#
_symmetry.space_group_name_H-M   'P 1'
#
loop_
_entity.id
_entity.type
_entity.pdbx_description
1 polymer ?
#
loop_
_entity_poly.entity_id
_entity_poly.type
_entity_poly.pdbx_seq_one_letter_code
_entity_poly.pdbx_strand_id
1 'polypeptide(L)'
;MGSGGGRVAVEEVVRVRVRMVGGWYCWLLVLLASPTFTFGNRIGIGIGSRRSLLPNGLALTPPMGWNSWNHFNCKIDEKIIKETADALVSTGLSKLGYTYVNIDDCWAEIARDDKGNLVPKKTTFPSGIKSLADYVHSKGLKLGIYSDAGYFTCSKTMPGSLGHEEQDAKTFASWGIDYLKYDNCNNDGTKPTVRYPIMTRALMKSGRDIFFSLCEWGDMHPALWGAKVGNSWRTTNDISDTWESMVSRADMNEFYADLARPGGWNDPDMLEVGNGGMTKDEYIVHFSIWAISKAPLLLGCDVRNMTKETVEIITNKEVIAVNQDGLGVQAKKVRSEGDQEIWAGPLTGYRFAVLLVNRGPLRNSITAEWDDIGIPPKSIVKARDLWEHKTLNTQFVGNLTASVDSHACKMYILKPVSSS
;
A
#
# COMPACT_ATOMS: atom_id res chain seq x y z
N MET A 1 53.87 22.12 -31.87
CA MET A 1 54.56 20.98 -32.52
C MET A 1 53.54 19.86 -32.68
N GLY A 2 53.55 19.20 -33.85
CA GLY A 2 52.43 18.50 -34.52
C GLY A 2 51.78 17.35 -33.74
N SER A 3 50.51 16.96 -33.98
CA SER A 3 49.70 16.72 -35.20
C SER A 3 49.59 15.22 -35.55
N GLY A 4 48.35 14.72 -35.65
CA GLY A 4 47.93 13.42 -36.22
C GLY A 4 46.98 12.70 -35.25
N GLY A 5 45.67 12.54 -35.44
CA GLY A 5 44.86 12.26 -36.65
C GLY A 5 44.93 10.76 -36.97
N GLY A 6 43.87 9.95 -37.08
CA GLY A 6 42.41 10.06 -36.88
C GLY A 6 41.74 8.71 -37.22
N ARG A 7 40.40 8.65 -37.02
CA ARG A 7 39.35 7.79 -37.64
C ARG A 7 39.24 6.27 -37.35
N VAL A 8 38.17 5.95 -36.60
CA VAL A 8 36.96 5.12 -36.91
C VAL A 8 37.06 3.90 -37.86
N ALA A 9 36.60 2.74 -37.36
CA ALA A 9 35.90 1.66 -38.09
C ALA A 9 34.99 0.89 -37.09
N VAL A 10 33.66 1.11 -37.06
CA VAL A 10 32.57 0.30 -37.66
C VAL A 10 32.60 -1.19 -37.27
N GLU A 11 31.73 -1.58 -36.33
CA GLU A 11 31.37 -2.98 -36.02
C GLU A 11 30.27 -3.47 -36.98
N GLU A 12 30.51 -4.62 -37.62
CA GLU A 12 29.54 -5.32 -38.48
C GLU A 12 28.57 -6.19 -37.67
N VAL A 13 27.28 -6.01 -37.96
CA VAL A 13 26.17 -6.82 -37.46
C VAL A 13 25.97 -8.04 -38.37
N VAL A 14 26.18 -9.25 -37.83
CA VAL A 14 25.87 -10.51 -38.52
C VAL A 14 24.37 -10.79 -38.45
N ARG A 15 23.68 -10.70 -39.59
CA ARG A 15 22.30 -11.20 -39.79
C ARG A 15 22.33 -12.67 -40.18
N VAL A 16 21.72 -13.53 -39.38
CA VAL A 16 21.45 -14.94 -39.74
C VAL A 16 20.14 -15.03 -40.52
N ARG A 17 20.20 -15.46 -41.79
CA ARG A 17 19.04 -15.83 -42.62
C ARG A 17 18.67 -17.29 -42.37
N VAL A 18 17.44 -17.56 -41.96
CA VAL A 18 16.84 -18.90 -41.99
C VAL A 18 16.16 -19.10 -43.35
N ARG A 19 16.52 -20.18 -44.05
CA ARG A 19 15.98 -20.57 -45.36
C ARG A 19 15.11 -21.82 -45.14
N MET A 20 13.81 -21.73 -45.41
CA MET A 20 12.94 -22.91 -45.50
C MET A 20 13.05 -23.53 -46.90
N VAL A 21 13.18 -24.86 -46.96
CA VAL A 21 12.97 -25.67 -48.16
C VAL A 21 12.09 -26.85 -47.76
N GLY A 22 10.98 -27.03 -48.47
CA GLY A 22 10.02 -28.11 -48.28
C GLY A 22 10.41 -29.42 -48.96
N GLY A 23 9.67 -30.48 -48.65
CA GLY A 23 9.74 -31.76 -49.35
C GLY A 23 8.85 -32.81 -48.68
N TRP A 24 7.82 -33.26 -49.42
CA TRP A 24 6.86 -34.29 -49.03
C TRP A 24 7.47 -35.69 -49.16
N TYR A 25 7.10 -36.64 -48.28
CA TYR A 25 6.97 -38.07 -48.63
C TYR A 25 5.92 -38.74 -47.73
N CYS A 26 5.13 -39.62 -48.34
CA CYS A 26 3.99 -40.34 -47.78
C CYS A 26 4.32 -41.84 -47.65
N TRP A 27 3.53 -42.53 -46.81
CA TRP A 27 3.37 -43.98 -46.59
C TRP A 27 4.30 -44.68 -45.58
N LEU A 28 3.76 -45.10 -44.43
CA LEU A 28 3.19 -46.44 -44.25
C LEU A 28 2.48 -46.58 -42.89
N LEU A 29 1.28 -47.17 -42.91
CA LEU A 29 0.50 -47.62 -41.75
C LEU A 29 1.02 -48.99 -41.27
N VAL A 30 1.29 -49.13 -39.97
CA VAL A 30 1.21 -50.42 -39.27
C VAL A 30 0.50 -50.21 -37.93
N LEU A 31 -0.68 -50.83 -37.82
CA LEU A 31 -1.48 -50.97 -36.61
C LEU A 31 -1.02 -52.21 -35.85
N LEU A 32 -0.58 -52.09 -34.59
CA LEU A 32 -0.63 -53.18 -33.62
C LEU A 32 -0.90 -52.66 -32.19
N ALA A 33 -2.06 -53.09 -31.68
CA ALA A 33 -2.47 -53.42 -30.31
C ALA A 33 -1.97 -52.61 -29.08
N SER A 34 -2.95 -52.18 -28.26
CA SER A 34 -2.88 -51.61 -26.90
C SER A 34 -2.37 -52.62 -25.84
N PRO A 35 -2.30 -52.30 -24.52
CA PRO A 35 -2.29 -51.01 -23.82
C PRO A 35 -1.14 -50.90 -22.78
N THR A 36 -0.56 -49.71 -22.59
CA THR A 36 0.17 -49.41 -21.33
C THR A 36 -0.21 -48.02 -20.84
N PHE A 37 -0.89 -48.00 -19.70
CA PHE A 37 -1.02 -46.83 -18.85
C PHE A 37 0.39 -46.38 -18.45
N THR A 38 0.82 -45.24 -18.96
CA THR A 38 1.95 -44.50 -18.37
C THR A 38 1.44 -43.16 -17.91
N PHE A 39 1.37 -43.00 -16.58
CA PHE A 39 1.29 -41.72 -15.91
C PHE A 39 2.48 -40.86 -16.36
N GLY A 40 2.23 -39.96 -17.31
CA GLY A 40 3.17 -38.93 -17.71
C GLY A 40 3.17 -37.81 -16.66
N ASN A 41 3.98 -37.97 -15.62
CA ASN A 41 4.39 -36.88 -14.75
C ASN A 41 5.14 -35.84 -15.61
N ARG A 42 4.41 -34.85 -16.15
CA ARG A 42 5.04 -33.60 -16.59
C ARG A 42 5.37 -32.81 -15.33
N ILE A 43 6.59 -33.01 -14.82
CA ILE A 43 7.26 -32.03 -13.98
C ILE A 43 7.47 -30.80 -14.86
N GLY A 44 6.48 -29.92 -14.89
CA GLY A 44 6.68 -28.55 -15.31
C GLY A 44 7.61 -27.90 -14.30
N ILE A 45 8.88 -27.74 -14.65
CA ILE A 45 9.80 -26.85 -13.96
C ILE A 45 9.34 -25.42 -14.27
N GLY A 46 8.24 -25.02 -13.65
CA GLY A 46 7.95 -23.62 -13.41
C GLY A 46 8.71 -23.24 -12.16
N ILE A 47 9.91 -22.69 -12.29
CA ILE A 47 10.52 -21.90 -11.21
C ILE A 47 9.75 -20.57 -11.16
N GLY A 48 8.46 -20.65 -10.86
CA GLY A 48 7.77 -19.55 -10.21
C GLY A 48 8.26 -19.59 -8.78
N SER A 49 9.14 -18.66 -8.41
CA SER A 49 9.37 -18.37 -7.00
C SER A 49 8.00 -18.18 -6.37
N ARG A 50 7.50 -19.18 -5.63
CA ARG A 50 6.35 -19.00 -4.75
C ARG A 50 6.85 -18.00 -3.72
N ARG A 51 6.60 -16.71 -3.98
CA ARG A 51 6.93 -15.64 -3.04
C ARG A 51 6.13 -15.94 -1.78
N SER A 52 6.81 -16.54 -0.79
CA SER A 52 6.22 -16.88 0.50
C SER A 52 5.76 -15.59 1.16
N LEU A 53 4.51 -15.54 1.59
CA LEU A 53 3.97 -14.48 2.43
C LEU A 53 4.09 -14.87 3.90
N LEU A 54 3.99 -13.89 4.80
CA LEU A 54 3.79 -14.13 6.22
C LEU A 54 2.44 -14.86 6.43
N PRO A 55 2.41 -16.09 6.96
CA PRO A 55 1.19 -16.88 7.07
C PRO A 55 0.43 -16.55 8.36
N ASN A 56 0.05 -15.29 8.57
CA ASN A 56 -0.73 -14.86 9.75
C ASN A 56 -2.21 -14.60 9.46
N GLY A 57 -2.67 -14.79 8.22
CA GLY A 57 -4.08 -14.63 7.84
C GLY A 57 -4.61 -13.19 7.85
N LEU A 58 -3.76 -12.20 8.12
CA LEU A 58 -4.10 -10.79 8.12
C LEU A 58 -3.82 -10.14 6.76
N ALA A 59 -4.28 -8.88 6.61
CA ALA A 59 -3.96 -8.02 5.47
C ALA A 59 -4.38 -8.56 4.10
N LEU A 60 -5.48 -9.32 4.03
CA LEU A 60 -6.05 -9.76 2.74
C LEU A 60 -6.39 -8.58 1.81
N THR A 61 -6.71 -7.43 2.40
CA THR A 61 -6.76 -6.11 1.77
C THR A 61 -5.89 -5.13 2.58
N PRO A 62 -5.54 -3.96 2.04
CA PRO A 62 -4.78 -2.95 2.78
C PRO A 62 -5.50 -2.54 4.08
N PRO A 63 -4.79 -2.30 5.19
CA PRO A 63 -5.44 -1.91 6.44
C PRO A 63 -6.05 -0.51 6.29
N MET A 64 -7.19 -0.31 6.95
CA MET A 64 -7.87 0.99 7.04
C MET A 64 -8.05 1.37 8.51
N GLY A 65 -7.78 2.62 8.83
CA GLY A 65 -7.84 3.08 10.22
C GLY A 65 -7.45 4.54 10.37
N TRP A 66 -6.92 4.85 11.54
CA TRP A 66 -6.46 6.17 11.94
C TRP A 66 -5.16 6.04 12.73
N ASN A 67 -4.27 7.02 12.62
CA ASN A 67 -3.06 7.12 13.42
C ASN A 67 -2.92 8.52 14.02
N SER A 68 -2.45 8.61 15.27
CA SER A 68 -2.33 9.86 16.01
C SER A 68 -1.27 10.85 15.52
N TRP A 69 -0.25 10.40 14.77
CA TRP A 69 1.00 11.14 14.60
C TRP A 69 0.85 12.47 13.83
N ASN A 70 0.31 12.45 12.61
CA ASN A 70 0.31 13.62 11.72
C ASN A 70 -0.32 14.86 12.37
N HIS A 71 -1.42 14.69 13.12
CA HIS A 71 -2.10 15.79 13.77
C HIS A 71 -1.59 16.06 15.20
N PHE A 72 -1.46 15.01 16.02
CA PHE A 72 -1.22 15.18 17.47
C PHE A 72 0.26 15.12 17.85
N ASN A 73 1.11 14.51 17.02
CA ASN A 73 2.50 14.21 17.37
C ASN A 73 2.55 13.56 18.77
N CYS A 74 3.36 14.10 19.69
CA CYS A 74 3.44 13.64 21.08
C CYS A 74 2.39 14.23 22.03
N LYS A 75 1.43 15.02 21.54
CA LYS A 75 0.31 15.57 22.33
C LYS A 75 -0.86 14.59 22.34
N ILE A 76 -0.60 13.36 22.78
CA ILE A 76 -1.56 12.26 22.80
C ILE A 76 -1.85 11.79 24.22
N ASP A 77 -3.10 11.44 24.49
CA ASP A 77 -3.55 10.87 25.75
C ASP A 77 -4.72 9.88 25.55
N GLU A 78 -5.03 9.13 26.60
CA GLU A 78 -6.12 8.16 26.63
C GLU A 78 -7.47 8.78 26.22
N LYS A 79 -7.72 10.03 26.60
CA LYS A 79 -8.99 10.70 26.29
C LYS A 79 -9.11 10.94 24.79
N ILE A 80 -8.07 11.46 24.15
CA ILE A 80 -8.03 11.66 22.69
C ILE A 80 -8.28 10.34 21.98
N ILE A 81 -7.62 9.25 22.38
CA ILE A 81 -7.82 7.95 21.73
C ILE A 81 -9.27 7.45 21.88
N LYS A 82 -9.87 7.59 23.06
CA LYS A 82 -11.28 7.20 23.29
C LYS A 82 -12.25 8.05 22.46
N GLU A 83 -12.07 9.37 22.43
CA GLU A 83 -12.91 10.27 21.64
C GLU A 83 -12.75 10.03 20.14
N THR A 84 -11.54 9.73 19.68
CA THR A 84 -11.28 9.34 18.29
C THR A 84 -11.97 8.02 17.95
N ALA A 85 -11.91 7.02 18.82
CA ALA A 85 -12.66 5.77 18.64
C ALA A 85 -14.17 6.01 18.55
N ASP A 86 -14.72 6.88 19.42
CA ASP A 86 -16.13 7.28 19.37
C ASP A 86 -16.49 8.04 18.09
N ALA A 87 -15.60 8.91 17.61
CA ALA A 87 -15.75 9.63 16.35
C ALA A 87 -15.78 8.68 15.15
N LEU A 88 -14.87 7.69 15.08
CA LEU A 88 -14.87 6.68 14.00
C LEU A 88 -16.19 5.90 13.94
N VAL A 89 -16.82 5.63 15.08
CA VAL A 89 -18.14 4.99 15.13
C VAL A 89 -19.26 5.96 14.75
N SER A 90 -19.33 7.12 15.41
CA SER A 90 -20.44 8.06 15.26
C SER A 90 -20.51 8.73 13.89
N THR A 91 -19.37 8.98 13.25
CA THR A 91 -19.29 9.50 11.87
C THR A 91 -19.56 8.43 10.81
N GLY A 92 -19.59 7.15 11.21
CA GLY A 92 -19.79 6.02 10.30
C GLY A 92 -18.53 5.55 9.56
N LEU A 93 -17.36 6.16 9.80
CA LEU A 93 -16.08 5.77 9.19
C LEU A 93 -15.74 4.29 9.46
N SER A 94 -15.98 3.80 10.66
CA SER A 94 -15.79 2.39 11.02
C SER A 94 -16.58 1.43 10.12
N LYS A 95 -17.81 1.81 9.72
CA LYS A 95 -18.65 1.02 8.79
C LYS A 95 -18.11 1.03 7.35
N LEU A 96 -17.24 1.98 7.03
CA LEU A 96 -16.53 2.05 5.74
C LEU A 96 -15.22 1.25 5.74
N GLY A 97 -14.78 0.75 6.90
CA GLY A 97 -13.58 -0.08 7.05
C GLY A 97 -12.50 0.51 7.95
N TYR A 98 -12.56 1.81 8.30
CA TYR A 98 -11.60 2.47 9.18
C TYR A 98 -11.70 1.94 10.62
N THR A 99 -11.02 0.83 10.90
CA THR A 99 -11.23 0.01 12.10
C THR A 99 -10.04 -0.04 13.03
N TYR A 100 -8.82 0.23 12.54
CA TYR A 100 -7.64 0.35 13.39
C TYR A 100 -7.53 1.75 14.01
N VAL A 101 -7.40 1.83 15.33
CA VAL A 101 -7.10 3.05 16.09
C VAL A 101 -5.67 2.92 16.58
N ASN A 102 -4.72 3.50 15.83
CA ASN A 102 -3.30 3.31 16.07
C ASN A 102 -2.75 4.44 16.93
N ILE A 103 -2.21 4.08 18.10
CA ILE A 103 -1.42 4.98 18.95
C ILE A 103 0.00 4.99 18.38
N ASP A 104 0.51 6.18 18.03
CA ASP A 104 1.89 6.35 17.58
C ASP A 104 2.85 6.58 18.76
N ASP A 105 4.02 7.17 18.53
CA ASP A 105 5.05 7.40 19.56
C ASP A 105 4.54 8.19 20.80
N CYS A 106 5.38 8.28 21.84
CA CYS A 106 5.16 9.08 23.06
C CYS A 106 4.09 8.55 24.05
N TRP A 107 3.67 7.28 23.92
CA TRP A 107 2.64 6.68 24.80
C TRP A 107 3.16 6.06 26.11
N ALA A 108 4.44 5.69 26.18
CA ALA A 108 5.03 5.01 27.33
C ALA A 108 5.86 5.95 28.23
N GLU A 109 6.18 5.48 29.44
CA GLU A 109 7.22 6.05 30.28
C GLU A 109 8.59 5.91 29.62
N ILE A 110 9.51 6.81 29.97
CA ILE A 110 10.90 6.78 29.46
C ILE A 110 11.68 5.54 29.94
N ALA A 111 11.28 4.97 31.08
CA ALA A 111 11.91 3.81 31.67
C ALA A 111 10.94 2.62 31.69
N ARG A 112 11.51 1.43 31.44
CA ARG A 112 10.85 0.14 31.70
C ARG A 112 10.69 -0.06 33.21
N ASP A 113 9.77 -0.94 33.61
CA ASP A 113 9.67 -1.37 35.01
C ASP A 113 10.86 -2.26 35.44
N ASP A 114 10.93 -2.61 36.72
CA ASP A 114 12.01 -3.46 37.28
C ASP A 114 12.07 -4.87 36.67
N LYS A 115 11.04 -5.27 35.93
CA LYS A 115 10.96 -6.55 35.21
C LYS A 115 11.30 -6.39 33.72
N GLY A 116 11.62 -5.18 33.26
CA GLY A 116 11.92 -4.87 31.87
C GLY A 116 10.70 -4.66 30.97
N ASN A 117 9.48 -4.55 31.50
CA ASN A 117 8.30 -4.31 30.68
C ASN A 117 8.16 -2.83 30.32
N LEU A 118 7.61 -2.55 29.14
CA LEU A 118 7.12 -1.22 28.79
C LEU A 118 5.99 -0.81 29.74
N VAL A 119 6.01 0.45 30.19
CA VAL A 119 5.03 1.01 31.12
C VAL A 119 4.26 2.12 30.42
N PRO A 120 2.92 2.05 30.34
CA PRO A 120 2.12 3.17 29.83
C PRO A 120 2.34 4.43 30.65
N LYS A 121 2.48 5.58 30.01
CA LYS A 121 2.75 6.84 30.68
C LYS A 121 1.60 7.22 31.61
N LYS A 122 1.81 7.27 32.93
CA LYS A 122 0.72 7.41 33.90
C LYS A 122 -0.04 8.73 33.78
N THR A 123 0.62 9.78 33.30
CA THR A 123 0.01 11.11 33.16
C THR A 123 -0.92 11.23 31.96
N THR A 124 -0.69 10.47 30.90
CA THR A 124 -1.50 10.52 29.67
C THR A 124 -2.32 9.25 29.44
N PHE A 125 -1.90 8.10 29.97
CA PHE A 125 -2.59 6.81 29.91
C PHE A 125 -2.80 6.21 31.32
N PRO A 126 -3.50 6.92 32.22
CA PRO A 126 -3.62 6.53 33.63
C PRO A 126 -4.30 5.17 33.86
N SER A 127 -5.20 4.77 32.96
CA SER A 127 -5.90 3.47 33.05
C SER A 127 -5.09 2.30 32.50
N GLY A 128 -3.95 2.55 31.85
CA GLY A 128 -3.14 1.57 31.15
C GLY A 128 -3.71 1.14 29.79
N ILE A 129 -2.84 0.57 28.94
CA ILE A 129 -3.17 0.25 27.54
C ILE A 129 -4.18 -0.88 27.41
N LYS A 130 -4.18 -1.87 28.32
CA LYS A 130 -5.21 -2.93 28.31
C LYS A 130 -6.62 -2.36 28.44
N SER A 131 -6.85 -1.47 29.41
CA SER A 131 -8.16 -0.83 29.61
C SER A 131 -8.58 -0.03 28.36
N LEU A 132 -7.62 0.63 27.72
CA LEU A 132 -7.86 1.34 26.46
C LEU A 132 -8.19 0.40 25.30
N ALA A 133 -7.50 -0.73 25.19
CA ALA A 133 -7.81 -1.76 24.19
C ALA A 133 -9.22 -2.33 24.40
N ASP A 134 -9.58 -2.68 25.63
CA ASP A 134 -10.91 -3.17 25.98
C ASP A 134 -11.99 -2.13 25.61
N TYR A 135 -11.73 -0.83 25.84
CA TYR A 135 -12.63 0.25 25.39
C TYR A 135 -12.78 0.28 23.87
N VAL A 136 -11.67 0.29 23.13
CA VAL A 136 -11.68 0.33 21.65
C VAL A 136 -12.37 -0.91 21.08
N HIS A 137 -12.12 -2.09 21.64
CA HIS A 137 -12.79 -3.34 21.26
C HIS A 137 -14.29 -3.30 21.55
N SER A 138 -14.73 -2.69 22.66
CA SER A 138 -16.17 -2.51 22.95
C SER A 138 -16.92 -1.69 21.91
N LYS A 139 -16.20 -0.90 21.10
CA LYS A 139 -16.73 -0.12 19.97
C LYS A 139 -16.71 -0.89 18.64
N GLY A 140 -16.27 -2.16 18.64
CA GLY A 140 -16.07 -2.96 17.44
C GLY A 140 -14.85 -2.56 16.61
N LEU A 141 -13.92 -1.80 17.21
CA LEU A 141 -12.68 -1.35 16.59
C LEU A 141 -11.49 -2.21 17.07
N LYS A 142 -10.31 -1.94 16.52
CA LYS A 142 -9.05 -2.61 16.83
C LYS A 142 -8.03 -1.58 17.32
N LEU A 143 -7.22 -1.93 18.33
CA LEU A 143 -6.21 -1.00 18.86
C LEU A 143 -4.82 -1.34 18.32
N GLY A 144 -4.16 -0.34 17.73
CA GLY A 144 -2.76 -0.42 17.34
C GLY A 144 -1.84 0.31 18.31
N ILE A 145 -0.59 -0.13 18.35
CA ILE A 145 0.48 0.48 19.14
C ILE A 145 1.72 0.68 18.28
N TYR A 146 2.66 1.47 18.81
CA TYR A 146 3.92 1.80 18.18
C TYR A 146 5.10 1.37 19.05
N SER A 147 6.16 0.88 18.40
CA SER A 147 7.49 0.76 18.99
C SER A 147 8.55 0.88 17.90
N ASP A 148 9.81 0.63 18.25
CA ASP A 148 10.97 0.81 17.37
C ASP A 148 11.87 -0.42 17.41
N ALA A 149 12.41 -0.83 16.25
CA ALA A 149 13.50 -1.78 16.11
C ALA A 149 14.86 -1.19 16.54
N GLY A 150 14.88 -0.45 17.64
CA GLY A 150 16.02 0.25 18.22
C GLY A 150 15.91 0.35 19.74
N TYR A 151 16.87 1.01 20.38
CA TYR A 151 16.90 1.15 21.84
C TYR A 151 15.89 2.17 22.38
N PHE A 152 15.60 3.19 21.58
CA PHE A 152 14.62 4.25 21.86
C PHE A 152 13.80 4.48 20.61
N THR A 153 12.57 4.95 20.78
CA THR A 153 11.75 5.41 19.67
C THR A 153 12.31 6.68 19.02
N CYS A 154 11.81 7.05 17.84
CA CYS A 154 12.29 8.24 17.11
C CYS A 154 12.21 9.53 17.93
N SER A 155 11.15 9.73 18.74
CA SER A 155 11.04 10.88 19.66
C SER A 155 12.03 10.84 20.82
N LYS A 156 12.64 9.68 21.10
CA LYS A 156 13.49 9.39 22.27
C LYS A 156 12.78 9.62 23.62
N THR A 157 11.46 9.63 23.64
CA THR A 157 10.67 9.82 24.86
C THR A 157 10.25 8.52 25.54
N MET A 158 10.46 7.39 24.86
CA MET A 158 10.19 6.05 25.38
C MET A 158 11.15 5.00 24.81
N PRO A 159 11.30 3.84 25.47
CA PRO A 159 12.12 2.75 24.98
C PRO A 159 11.61 2.17 23.65
N GLY A 160 12.54 1.78 22.79
CA GLY A 160 12.27 0.86 21.69
C GLY A 160 12.31 -0.60 22.16
N SER A 161 12.10 -1.54 21.25
CA SER A 161 11.99 -2.98 21.56
C SER A 161 13.22 -3.81 21.18
N LEU A 162 14.31 -3.19 20.70
CA LEU A 162 15.52 -3.94 20.32
C LEU A 162 16.09 -4.70 21.52
N GLY A 163 16.19 -6.03 21.41
CA GLY A 163 16.61 -6.93 22.48
C GLY A 163 15.52 -7.30 23.50
N HIS A 164 14.32 -6.72 23.37
CA HIS A 164 13.15 -6.99 24.22
C HIS A 164 11.96 -7.57 23.43
N GLU A 165 12.17 -8.00 22.19
CA GLU A 165 11.09 -8.29 21.23
C GLU A 165 10.12 -9.37 21.75
N GLU A 166 10.63 -10.47 22.32
CA GLU A 166 9.78 -11.54 22.88
C GLU A 166 8.97 -11.08 24.10
N GLN A 167 9.52 -10.19 24.93
CA GLN A 167 8.86 -9.64 26.10
C GLN A 167 7.79 -8.62 25.71
N ASP A 168 8.13 -7.72 24.80
CA ASP A 168 7.24 -6.65 24.36
C ASP A 168 6.09 -7.22 23.52
N ALA A 169 6.34 -8.19 22.63
CA ALA A 169 5.28 -8.87 21.90
C ALA A 169 4.28 -9.58 22.83
N LYS A 170 4.76 -10.25 23.89
CA LYS A 170 3.87 -10.84 24.92
C LYS A 170 3.09 -9.78 25.67
N THR A 171 3.71 -8.65 25.98
CA THR A 171 3.06 -7.51 26.65
C THR A 171 1.93 -6.97 25.77
N PHE A 172 2.20 -6.69 24.49
CA PHE A 172 1.21 -6.23 23.51
C PHE A 172 0.05 -7.23 23.38
N ALA A 173 0.35 -8.52 23.27
CA ALA A 173 -0.68 -9.56 23.23
C ALA A 173 -1.54 -9.59 24.50
N SER A 174 -0.92 -9.47 25.68
CA SER A 174 -1.64 -9.45 26.98
C SER A 174 -2.55 -8.23 27.13
N TRP A 175 -2.16 -7.10 26.52
CA TRP A 175 -2.95 -5.87 26.46
C TRP A 175 -4.05 -5.91 25.40
N GLY A 176 -4.07 -6.91 24.51
CA GLY A 176 -5.06 -7.01 23.45
C GLY A 176 -4.76 -6.15 22.22
N ILE A 177 -3.51 -5.76 21.99
CA ILE A 177 -3.12 -5.01 20.78
C ILE A 177 -3.39 -5.85 19.52
N ASP A 178 -3.88 -5.21 18.46
CA ASP A 178 -4.22 -5.83 17.17
C ASP A 178 -3.27 -5.42 16.04
N TYR A 179 -2.47 -4.37 16.24
CA TYR A 179 -1.60 -3.79 15.22
C TYR A 179 -0.33 -3.24 15.87
N LEU A 180 0.84 -3.48 15.27
CA LEU A 180 2.11 -2.88 15.64
C LEU A 180 2.70 -2.12 14.44
N LYS A 181 2.88 -0.80 14.58
CA LYS A 181 3.83 -0.02 13.76
C LYS A 181 5.21 -0.16 14.41
N TYR A 182 6.20 -0.57 13.64
CA TYR A 182 7.54 -0.86 14.16
C TYR A 182 8.60 -0.10 13.39
N ASP A 183 9.20 0.87 14.06
CA ASP A 183 10.08 1.89 13.48
C ASP A 183 11.56 1.45 13.39
N ASN A 184 12.44 2.35 12.96
CA ASN A 184 13.83 2.04 12.64
C ASN A 184 14.86 3.02 13.25
N CYS A 185 14.48 3.89 14.18
CA CYS A 185 15.40 4.84 14.83
C CYS A 185 16.30 4.17 15.88
N ASN A 186 17.36 4.87 16.32
CA ASN A 186 18.22 4.49 17.46
C ASN A 186 18.63 3.00 17.53
N ASN A 187 18.85 2.37 16.37
CA ASN A 187 19.31 0.99 16.27
C ASN A 187 20.83 0.89 16.49
N ASP A 188 21.34 -0.33 16.60
CA ASP A 188 22.76 -0.65 16.84
C ASP A 188 23.60 -0.75 15.54
N GLY A 189 23.10 -0.22 14.43
CA GLY A 189 23.71 -0.34 13.10
C GLY A 189 23.44 -1.68 12.40
N THR A 190 22.71 -2.61 13.04
CA THR A 190 22.27 -3.83 12.37
C THR A 190 21.21 -3.54 11.32
N LYS A 191 21.23 -4.32 10.24
CA LYS A 191 20.35 -4.13 9.09
C LYS A 191 18.88 -4.44 9.42
N PRO A 192 17.90 -3.75 8.81
CA PRO A 192 16.48 -4.05 9.04
C PRO A 192 16.13 -5.50 8.65
N THR A 193 16.78 -6.06 7.63
CA THR A 193 16.65 -7.47 7.22
C THR A 193 17.07 -8.48 8.30
N VAL A 194 17.77 -8.05 9.35
CA VAL A 194 18.15 -8.87 10.51
C VAL A 194 17.21 -8.61 11.70
N ARG A 195 16.93 -7.33 12.02
CA ARG A 195 16.14 -6.95 13.20
C ARG A 195 14.66 -7.27 13.07
N TYR A 196 14.02 -6.88 11.96
CA TYR A 196 12.57 -7.04 11.81
C TYR A 196 12.09 -8.49 11.90
N PRO A 197 12.76 -9.50 11.30
CA PRO A 197 12.38 -10.90 11.49
C PRO A 197 12.39 -11.39 12.94
N ILE A 198 13.13 -10.75 13.86
CA ILE A 198 13.11 -11.09 15.29
C ILE A 198 11.75 -10.73 15.88
N MET A 199 11.28 -9.50 15.65
CA MET A 199 9.95 -9.06 16.09
C MET A 199 8.83 -9.86 15.41
N THR A 200 8.96 -10.20 14.11
CA THR A 200 8.01 -11.11 13.44
C THR A 200 7.84 -12.42 14.22
N ARG A 201 8.94 -13.08 14.60
CA ARG A 201 8.88 -14.35 15.34
C ARG A 201 8.30 -14.15 16.74
N ALA A 202 8.60 -13.04 17.39
CA ALA A 202 8.06 -12.70 18.70
C ALA A 202 6.52 -12.53 18.65
N LEU A 203 6.02 -11.77 17.68
CA LEU A 203 4.58 -11.58 17.47
C LEU A 203 3.86 -12.90 17.15
N MET A 204 4.42 -13.72 16.24
CA MET A 204 3.84 -15.03 15.91
C MET A 204 3.79 -16.01 17.10
N LYS A 205 4.69 -15.85 18.09
CA LYS A 205 4.71 -16.65 19.33
C LYS A 205 3.92 -16.02 20.48
N SER A 206 3.41 -14.80 20.32
CA SER A 206 2.77 -14.04 21.40
C SER A 206 1.43 -14.62 21.84
N GLY A 207 0.79 -15.45 21.00
CA GLY A 207 -0.53 -16.04 21.24
C GLY A 207 -1.70 -15.15 20.79
N ARG A 208 -1.43 -14.03 20.10
CA ARG A 208 -2.44 -13.16 19.50
C ARG A 208 -2.01 -12.76 18.08
N ASP A 209 -2.97 -12.72 17.16
CA ASP A 209 -2.74 -12.20 15.81
C ASP A 209 -2.62 -10.67 15.86
N ILE A 210 -1.43 -10.16 15.51
CA ILE A 210 -1.11 -8.73 15.49
C ILE A 210 -0.66 -8.36 14.08
N PHE A 211 -1.33 -7.39 13.45
CA PHE A 211 -0.91 -6.84 12.17
C PHE A 211 0.46 -6.20 12.34
N PHE A 212 1.44 -6.58 11.51
CA PHE A 212 2.80 -6.06 11.63
C PHE A 212 3.14 -5.11 10.49
N SER A 213 3.22 -3.81 10.80
CA SER A 213 3.61 -2.75 9.86
C SER A 213 5.05 -2.32 10.09
N LEU A 214 5.89 -2.51 9.06
CA LEU A 214 7.30 -2.14 9.08
C LEU A 214 7.45 -0.66 8.71
N CYS A 215 8.25 0.07 9.49
CA CYS A 215 8.52 1.49 9.28
C CYS A 215 10.04 1.72 9.25
N GLU A 216 10.70 1.25 8.20
CA GLU A 216 12.14 1.45 7.97
C GLU A 216 12.44 2.40 6.80
N TRP A 217 11.40 3.11 6.34
CA TRP A 217 11.45 4.17 5.34
C TRP A 217 11.97 3.76 3.96
N GLY A 218 11.86 2.48 3.60
CA GLY A 218 12.39 1.96 2.35
C GLY A 218 13.87 1.51 2.42
N ASP A 219 14.49 1.53 3.60
CA ASP A 219 15.86 1.07 3.83
C ASP A 219 16.07 -0.40 3.37
N MET A 220 16.99 -0.57 2.43
CA MET A 220 17.24 -1.84 1.75
C MET A 220 16.03 -2.40 1.00
N HIS A 221 15.13 -1.56 0.50
CA HIS A 221 14.03 -1.92 -0.41
C HIS A 221 13.09 -3.01 0.18
N PRO A 222 12.30 -2.70 1.21
CA PRO A 222 11.47 -3.65 1.96
C PRO A 222 10.44 -4.35 1.08
N ALA A 223 10.03 -3.78 -0.04
CA ALA A 223 9.18 -4.49 -1.00
C ALA A 223 9.80 -5.81 -1.53
N LEU A 224 11.13 -5.96 -1.48
CA LEU A 224 11.83 -7.18 -1.89
C LEU A 224 11.88 -8.27 -0.80
N TRP A 225 11.67 -7.93 0.49
CA TRP A 225 11.86 -8.87 1.60
C TRP A 225 10.75 -8.84 2.67
N GLY A 226 10.09 -7.70 2.86
CA GLY A 226 9.05 -7.43 3.86
C GLY A 226 7.84 -8.34 3.79
N ALA A 227 7.51 -8.87 2.59
CA ALA A 227 6.39 -9.79 2.39
C ALA A 227 6.46 -11.08 3.22
N LYS A 228 7.67 -11.49 3.64
CA LYS A 228 7.91 -12.65 4.53
C LYS A 228 7.95 -12.27 6.01
N VAL A 229 7.95 -10.98 6.32
CA VAL A 229 8.30 -10.42 7.62
C VAL A 229 7.09 -9.75 8.26
N GLY A 230 6.33 -8.95 7.52
CA GLY A 230 5.13 -8.27 8.00
C GLY A 230 4.03 -8.17 6.96
N ASN A 231 3.02 -7.39 7.30
CA ASN A 231 1.79 -7.21 6.54
C ASN A 231 1.77 -5.93 5.69
N SER A 232 2.56 -4.93 6.07
CA SER A 232 2.89 -3.78 5.24
C SER A 232 4.30 -3.28 5.55
N TRP A 233 4.86 -2.49 4.66
CA TRP A 233 6.17 -1.86 4.86
C TRP A 233 6.22 -0.48 4.22
N ARG A 234 6.70 0.49 4.98
CA ARG A 234 6.96 1.84 4.49
C ARG A 234 7.94 1.77 3.32
N THR A 235 7.65 2.44 2.22
CA THR A 235 8.53 2.45 1.04
C THR A 235 9.36 3.72 0.95
N THR A 236 9.11 4.68 1.84
CA THR A 236 9.59 6.06 1.77
C THR A 236 9.82 6.65 3.15
N ASN A 237 10.56 7.76 3.20
CA ASN A 237 10.54 8.69 4.34
C ASN A 237 9.13 9.22 4.61
N ASP A 238 8.97 9.87 5.76
CA ASP A 238 7.67 10.39 6.20
C ASP A 238 7.06 11.36 5.19
N ILE A 239 5.74 11.29 5.07
CA ILE A 239 4.95 12.32 4.38
C ILE A 239 4.88 13.58 5.23
N SER A 240 4.61 14.70 4.58
CA SER A 240 4.20 15.95 5.21
C SER A 240 2.98 16.47 4.46
N ASP A 241 2.17 17.29 5.12
CA ASP A 241 0.97 17.91 4.56
C ASP A 241 1.30 19.01 3.53
N THR A 242 1.97 18.63 2.44
CA THR A 242 2.29 19.47 1.29
C THR A 242 2.18 18.66 0.00
N TRP A 243 1.83 19.34 -1.09
CA TRP A 243 1.69 18.72 -2.41
C TRP A 243 2.96 17.99 -2.86
N GLU A 244 4.12 18.64 -2.72
CA GLU A 244 5.40 18.10 -3.18
C GLU A 244 5.80 16.84 -2.41
N SER A 245 5.51 16.80 -1.11
CA SER A 245 5.79 15.65 -0.27
C SER A 245 4.90 14.48 -0.68
N MET A 246 3.58 14.69 -0.75
CA MET A 246 2.60 13.69 -1.18
C MET A 246 2.97 13.09 -2.55
N VAL A 247 3.27 13.94 -3.53
CA VAL A 247 3.68 13.51 -4.87
C VAL A 247 5.00 12.74 -4.85
N SER A 248 5.99 13.19 -4.07
CA SER A 248 7.26 12.47 -3.93
C SER A 248 7.08 11.07 -3.31
N ARG A 249 6.20 10.92 -2.32
CA ARG A 249 5.88 9.60 -1.73
C ARG A 249 5.21 8.69 -2.76
N ALA A 250 4.26 9.22 -3.52
CA ALA A 250 3.58 8.48 -4.58
C ALA A 250 4.58 7.96 -5.63
N ASP A 251 5.48 8.82 -6.12
CA ASP A 251 6.48 8.47 -7.13
C ASP A 251 7.45 7.38 -6.65
N MET A 252 7.93 7.47 -5.41
CA MET A 252 8.83 6.46 -4.84
C MET A 252 8.13 5.12 -4.59
N ASN A 253 6.86 5.15 -4.18
CA ASN A 253 6.08 3.96 -3.90
C ASN A 253 5.65 3.20 -5.17
N GLU A 254 5.39 3.92 -6.26
CA GLU A 254 5.01 3.36 -7.56
C GLU A 254 6.00 2.33 -8.07
N PHE A 255 7.30 2.60 -7.87
CA PHE A 255 8.39 1.73 -8.28
C PHE A 255 8.24 0.27 -7.81
N TYR A 256 7.54 0.05 -6.68
CA TYR A 256 7.35 -1.27 -6.08
C TYR A 256 5.99 -1.91 -6.37
N ALA A 257 5.18 -1.36 -7.27
CA ALA A 257 3.82 -1.81 -7.53
C ALA A 257 3.66 -3.32 -7.81
N ASP A 258 4.64 -3.95 -8.48
CA ASP A 258 4.61 -5.40 -8.77
C ASP A 258 4.79 -6.32 -7.56
N LEU A 259 5.13 -5.74 -6.40
CA LEU A 259 5.52 -6.48 -5.21
C LEU A 259 4.36 -6.60 -4.23
N ALA A 260 3.52 -5.57 -4.11
CA ALA A 260 2.31 -5.57 -3.30
C ALA A 260 1.30 -6.65 -3.76
N ARG A 261 0.64 -7.29 -2.80
CA ARG A 261 -0.37 -8.34 -3.02
C ARG A 261 -1.13 -8.61 -1.71
N PRO A 262 -2.27 -9.32 -1.75
CA PRO A 262 -2.94 -9.79 -0.53
C PRO A 262 -1.97 -10.41 0.47
N GLY A 263 -1.97 -9.90 1.69
CA GLY A 263 -1.07 -10.27 2.79
C GLY A 263 0.15 -9.36 2.98
N GLY A 264 0.50 -8.52 2.00
CA GLY A 264 1.70 -7.67 2.05
C GLY A 264 1.62 -6.44 1.14
N TRP A 265 1.57 -5.25 1.75
CA TRP A 265 1.31 -3.99 1.05
C TRP A 265 2.46 -2.99 1.15
N ASN A 266 2.74 -2.30 0.04
CA ASN A 266 3.60 -1.14 0.07
C ASN A 266 2.88 0.02 0.79
N ASP A 267 3.58 0.71 1.67
CA ASP A 267 3.04 1.78 2.50
C ASP A 267 3.74 3.13 2.17
N PRO A 268 3.10 4.00 1.36
CA PRO A 268 3.59 5.36 1.09
C PRO A 268 3.35 6.35 2.24
N ASP A 269 3.03 5.87 3.44
CA ASP A 269 2.73 6.61 4.67
C ASP A 269 1.25 7.04 4.84
N MET A 270 0.94 7.69 5.96
CA MET A 270 -0.41 8.06 6.39
C MET A 270 -1.07 9.13 5.49
N LEU A 271 -2.41 9.19 5.51
CA LEU A 271 -3.18 10.19 4.78
C LEU A 271 -3.16 11.54 5.50
N GLU A 272 -2.85 12.60 4.76
CA GLU A 272 -2.84 14.00 5.26
C GLU A 272 -4.18 14.72 5.05
N VAL A 273 -5.16 14.03 4.47
CA VAL A 273 -6.48 14.58 4.13
C VAL A 273 -7.13 15.24 5.34
N GLY A 274 -7.26 16.57 5.28
CA GLY A 274 -7.91 17.37 6.31
C GLY A 274 -6.97 18.01 7.34
N ASN A 275 -5.64 17.97 7.17
CA ASN A 275 -4.69 18.64 8.05
C ASN A 275 -4.43 20.12 7.71
N GLY A 276 -4.84 20.57 6.52
CA GLY A 276 -4.97 21.99 6.13
C GLY A 276 -3.84 22.55 5.26
N GLY A 277 -2.81 21.77 4.95
CA GLY A 277 -1.65 22.16 4.15
C GLY A 277 -1.80 21.95 2.64
N MET A 278 -2.84 21.23 2.20
CA MET A 278 -3.18 21.06 0.78
C MET A 278 -4.61 21.53 0.47
N THR A 279 -4.87 21.84 -0.79
CA THR A 279 -6.21 22.18 -1.30
C THR A 279 -7.11 20.95 -1.36
N LYS A 280 -8.43 21.18 -1.52
CA LYS A 280 -9.40 20.08 -1.70
C LYS A 280 -9.01 19.16 -2.87
N ASP A 281 -8.65 19.73 -4.02
CA ASP A 281 -8.31 18.94 -5.21
C ASP A 281 -7.03 18.14 -5.02
N GLU A 282 -6.03 18.71 -4.35
CA GLU A 282 -4.80 18.01 -3.99
C GLU A 282 -5.05 16.86 -3.01
N TYR A 283 -5.96 17.03 -2.04
CA TYR A 283 -6.40 15.94 -1.16
C TYR A 283 -7.20 14.85 -1.90
N ILE A 284 -7.98 15.23 -2.92
CA ILE A 284 -8.65 14.27 -3.80
C ILE A 284 -7.62 13.46 -4.59
N VAL A 285 -6.57 14.10 -5.12
CA VAL A 285 -5.45 13.40 -5.77
C VAL A 285 -4.76 12.45 -4.79
N HIS A 286 -4.39 12.94 -3.59
CA HIS A 286 -3.76 12.17 -2.52
C HIS A 286 -4.55 10.88 -2.22
N PHE A 287 -5.83 11.03 -1.87
CA PHE A 287 -6.68 9.90 -1.53
C PHE A 287 -6.85 8.92 -2.70
N SER A 288 -6.98 9.44 -3.92
CA SER A 288 -7.11 8.61 -5.13
C SER A 288 -5.85 7.81 -5.43
N ILE A 289 -4.66 8.41 -5.30
CA ILE A 289 -3.38 7.74 -5.52
C ILE A 289 -3.15 6.67 -4.46
N TRP A 290 -3.41 6.95 -3.18
CA TRP A 290 -3.29 5.95 -2.11
C TRP A 290 -4.26 4.79 -2.34
N ALA A 291 -5.50 5.09 -2.71
CA ALA A 291 -6.49 4.08 -2.98
C ALA A 291 -6.11 3.19 -4.17
N ILE A 292 -5.76 3.78 -5.32
CA ILE A 292 -5.40 3.02 -6.52
C ILE A 292 -4.08 2.24 -6.34
N SER A 293 -3.20 2.72 -5.46
CA SER A 293 -1.93 2.08 -5.12
C SER A 293 -2.05 0.95 -4.10
N LYS A 294 -3.24 0.68 -3.56
CA LYS A 294 -3.47 -0.35 -2.53
C LYS A 294 -2.61 -0.08 -1.29
N ALA A 295 -2.39 1.21 -1.00
CA ALA A 295 -1.75 1.67 0.21
C ALA A 295 -2.66 1.43 1.42
N PRO A 296 -2.11 1.28 2.64
CA PRO A 296 -2.84 1.54 3.88
C PRO A 296 -3.62 2.86 3.81
N LEU A 297 -4.90 2.85 4.18
CA LEU A 297 -5.69 4.08 4.32
C LEU A 297 -5.80 4.43 5.81
N LEU A 298 -4.70 4.92 6.36
CA LEU A 298 -4.63 5.41 7.75
C LEU A 298 -4.84 6.91 7.77
N LEU A 299 -5.98 7.35 8.30
CA LEU A 299 -6.31 8.76 8.48
C LEU A 299 -5.33 9.42 9.47
N GLY A 300 -4.73 10.54 9.09
CA GLY A 300 -3.81 11.31 9.93
C GLY A 300 -4.40 12.61 10.50
N CYS A 301 -5.67 12.92 10.23
CA CYS A 301 -6.34 14.14 10.71
C CYS A 301 -7.13 13.92 12.02
N ASP A 302 -7.63 15.01 12.62
CA ASP A 302 -8.53 14.92 13.77
C ASP A 302 -9.97 14.56 13.33
N VAL A 303 -10.29 13.27 13.35
CA VAL A 303 -11.61 12.74 12.95
C VAL A 303 -12.76 13.19 13.86
N ARG A 304 -12.47 13.79 15.02
CA ARG A 304 -13.48 14.36 15.93
C ARG A 304 -14.03 15.69 15.39
N ASN A 305 -13.28 16.36 14.51
CA ASN A 305 -13.62 17.68 13.98
C ASN A 305 -13.19 17.81 12.51
N MET A 306 -13.93 17.18 11.61
CA MET A 306 -13.67 17.22 10.17
C MET A 306 -14.55 18.24 9.44
N THR A 307 -13.99 18.89 8.43
CA THR A 307 -14.78 19.71 7.50
C THR A 307 -15.64 18.81 6.61
N LYS A 308 -16.67 19.39 5.98
CA LYS A 308 -17.49 18.68 4.99
C LYS A 308 -16.66 18.14 3.82
N GLU A 309 -15.64 18.88 3.41
CA GLU A 309 -14.72 18.49 2.33
C GLU A 309 -13.89 17.27 2.72
N THR A 310 -13.32 17.26 3.93
CA THR A 310 -12.60 16.08 4.45
C THR A 310 -13.51 14.86 4.47
N VAL A 311 -14.73 15.00 5.01
CA VAL A 311 -15.72 13.91 5.07
C VAL A 311 -16.07 13.41 3.66
N GLU A 312 -16.31 14.29 2.69
CA GLU A 312 -16.62 13.93 1.31
C GLU A 312 -15.51 13.06 0.69
N ILE A 313 -14.24 13.42 0.93
CA ILE A 313 -13.09 12.70 0.39
C ILE A 313 -12.97 11.31 1.02
N ILE A 314 -12.86 11.25 2.36
CA ILE A 314 -12.53 10.01 3.04
C ILE A 314 -13.72 9.05 3.19
N THR A 315 -14.94 9.47 2.87
CA THR A 315 -16.13 8.61 2.90
C THR A 315 -16.56 8.09 1.52
N ASN A 316 -15.80 8.40 0.47
CA ASN A 316 -16.11 7.94 -0.88
C ASN A 316 -15.95 6.41 -1.00
N LYS A 317 -17.10 5.71 -0.91
CA LYS A 317 -17.20 4.24 -0.97
C LYS A 317 -16.67 3.65 -2.27
N GLU A 318 -16.76 4.36 -3.39
CA GLU A 318 -16.32 3.85 -4.68
C GLU A 318 -14.80 3.86 -4.79
N VAL A 319 -14.15 4.91 -4.28
CA VAL A 319 -12.68 5.00 -4.21
C VAL A 319 -12.12 4.00 -3.19
N ILE A 320 -12.75 3.87 -2.01
CA ILE A 320 -12.41 2.85 -1.01
C ILE A 320 -12.52 1.43 -1.61
N ALA A 321 -13.57 1.16 -2.40
CA ALA A 321 -13.74 -0.15 -3.04
C ALA A 321 -12.65 -0.49 -4.05
N VAL A 322 -11.97 0.51 -4.64
CA VAL A 322 -10.78 0.28 -5.48
C VAL A 322 -9.58 -0.16 -4.62
N ASN A 323 -9.38 0.48 -3.46
CA ASN A 323 -8.32 0.09 -2.52
C ASN A 323 -8.55 -1.32 -1.94
N GLN A 324 -9.81 -1.63 -1.63
CA GLN A 324 -10.23 -2.88 -1.00
C GLN A 324 -10.63 -3.99 -2.00
N ASP A 325 -10.34 -3.82 -3.29
CA ASP A 325 -10.66 -4.82 -4.31
C ASP A 325 -9.88 -6.13 -4.05
N GLY A 326 -10.60 -7.26 -4.03
CA GLY A 326 -10.04 -8.55 -3.66
C GLY A 326 -8.99 -9.13 -4.63
N LEU A 327 -8.82 -8.54 -5.82
CA LEU A 327 -7.71 -8.90 -6.71
C LEU A 327 -6.37 -8.41 -6.11
N GLY A 328 -6.40 -7.30 -5.37
CA GLY A 328 -5.26 -6.84 -4.59
C GLY A 328 -4.03 -6.43 -5.41
N VAL A 329 -4.23 -5.97 -6.65
CA VAL A 329 -3.15 -5.52 -7.53
C VAL A 329 -2.97 -4.02 -7.41
N GLN A 330 -1.81 -3.58 -6.92
CA GLN A 330 -1.40 -2.18 -6.93
C GLN A 330 -1.33 -1.66 -8.38
N ALA A 331 -2.01 -0.54 -8.66
CA ALA A 331 -1.91 0.10 -9.96
C ALA A 331 -0.53 0.74 -10.16
N LYS A 332 -0.15 0.90 -11.43
CA LYS A 332 1.10 1.53 -11.86
C LYS A 332 0.84 2.81 -12.60
N LYS A 333 1.87 3.64 -12.71
CA LYS A 333 1.90 4.74 -13.67
C LYS A 333 2.18 4.15 -15.06
N VAL A 334 1.14 4.00 -15.87
CA VAL A 334 1.25 3.43 -17.22
C VAL A 334 1.74 4.44 -18.26
N ARG A 335 1.57 5.74 -17.96
CA ARG A 335 2.06 6.84 -18.80
C ARG A 335 2.37 8.07 -17.98
N SER A 336 3.40 8.81 -18.37
CA SER A 336 3.78 10.09 -17.79
C SER A 336 4.31 11.00 -18.90
N GLU A 337 3.67 12.13 -19.13
CA GLU A 337 4.06 13.12 -20.13
C GLU A 337 4.07 14.51 -19.47
N GLY A 338 5.26 15.01 -19.15
CA GLY A 338 5.39 16.22 -18.34
C GLY A 338 4.65 16.07 -17.00
N ASP A 339 3.70 16.96 -16.75
CA ASP A 339 2.89 16.96 -15.53
C ASP A 339 1.62 16.08 -15.62
N GLN A 340 1.37 15.43 -16.76
CA GLN A 340 0.18 14.59 -16.94
C GLN A 340 0.54 13.12 -16.71
N GLU A 341 -0.20 12.47 -15.81
CA GLU A 341 0.02 11.07 -15.46
C GLU A 341 -1.24 10.24 -15.62
N ILE A 342 -1.03 8.99 -16.00
CA ILE A 342 -2.07 7.99 -16.14
C ILE A 342 -1.67 6.80 -15.28
N TRP A 343 -2.48 6.52 -14.29
CA TRP A 343 -2.32 5.36 -13.42
C TRP A 343 -3.42 4.36 -13.71
N ALA A 344 -3.07 3.08 -13.83
CA ALA A 344 -4.05 2.05 -14.09
C ALA A 344 -3.69 0.70 -13.49
N GLY A 345 -4.72 -0.09 -13.19
CA GLY A 345 -4.56 -1.45 -12.70
C GLY A 345 -5.84 -2.26 -12.81
N PRO A 346 -5.74 -3.59 -12.96
CA PRO A 346 -6.91 -4.45 -13.02
C PRO A 346 -7.60 -4.54 -11.66
N LEU A 347 -8.90 -4.82 -11.71
CA LEU A 347 -9.76 -5.12 -10.56
C LEU A 347 -10.50 -6.45 -10.80
N THR A 348 -11.13 -6.99 -9.76
CA THR A 348 -12.01 -8.15 -9.88
C THR A 348 -13.12 -7.95 -10.94
N GLY A 349 -13.51 -9.05 -11.59
CA GLY A 349 -14.62 -9.04 -12.56
C GLY A 349 -14.27 -8.37 -13.89
N TYR A 350 -13.01 -8.46 -14.33
CA TYR A 350 -12.50 -7.89 -15.60
C TYR A 350 -12.72 -6.38 -15.72
N ARG A 351 -12.70 -5.67 -14.58
CA ARG A 351 -12.76 -4.21 -14.53
C ARG A 351 -11.35 -3.64 -14.40
N PHE A 352 -11.19 -2.35 -14.68
CA PHE A 352 -9.94 -1.62 -14.53
C PHE A 352 -10.18 -0.33 -13.76
N ALA A 353 -9.30 -0.01 -12.81
CA ALA A 353 -9.22 1.33 -12.25
C ALA A 353 -8.30 2.18 -13.12
N VAL A 354 -8.71 3.41 -13.41
CA VAL A 354 -7.90 4.41 -14.13
C VAL A 354 -7.95 5.71 -13.36
N LEU A 355 -6.81 6.36 -13.21
CA LEU A 355 -6.67 7.67 -12.57
C LEU A 355 -5.85 8.57 -13.50
N LEU A 356 -6.45 9.69 -13.90
CA LEU A 356 -5.81 10.74 -14.69
C LEU A 356 -5.43 11.86 -13.75
N VAL A 357 -4.14 12.14 -13.59
CA VAL A 357 -3.63 13.15 -12.65
C VAL A 357 -2.98 14.27 -13.44
N ASN A 358 -3.36 15.51 -13.14
CA ASN A 358 -2.67 16.69 -13.64
C ASN A 358 -1.87 17.32 -12.51
N ARG A 359 -0.55 17.15 -12.54
CA ARG A 359 0.37 17.75 -11.58
C ARG A 359 0.72 19.20 -11.91
N GLY A 360 0.28 19.71 -13.06
CA GLY A 360 0.70 20.98 -13.61
C GLY A 360 -0.19 22.12 -13.16
N PRO A 361 0.28 23.37 -13.32
CA PRO A 361 -0.41 24.57 -12.85
C PRO A 361 -1.60 25.00 -13.71
N LEU A 362 -1.82 24.34 -14.85
CA LEU A 362 -2.85 24.69 -15.83
C LEU A 362 -3.74 23.50 -16.12
N ARG A 363 -5.01 23.75 -16.38
CA ARG A 363 -5.97 22.75 -16.85
C ARG A 363 -5.46 22.09 -18.13
N ASN A 364 -5.44 20.77 -18.15
CA ASN A 364 -4.93 19.99 -19.28
C ASN A 364 -5.89 18.86 -19.68
N SER A 365 -5.83 18.42 -20.93
CA SER A 365 -6.57 17.23 -21.37
C SER A 365 -5.67 16.02 -21.31
N ILE A 366 -6.12 14.96 -20.64
CA ILE A 366 -5.36 13.72 -20.45
C ILE A 366 -6.14 12.59 -21.10
N THR A 367 -5.45 11.79 -21.92
CA THR A 367 -6.04 10.67 -22.68
C THR A 367 -5.47 9.34 -22.22
N ALA A 368 -6.32 8.50 -21.65
CA ALA A 368 -6.04 7.11 -21.33
C ALA A 368 -6.29 6.23 -22.56
N GLU A 369 -5.23 5.74 -23.19
CA GLU A 369 -5.30 4.78 -24.29
C GLU A 369 -5.45 3.35 -23.75
N TRP A 370 -6.29 2.53 -24.40
CA TRP A 370 -6.58 1.16 -23.94
C TRP A 370 -5.35 0.27 -23.99
N ASP A 371 -4.47 0.50 -24.96
CA ASP A 371 -3.21 -0.23 -25.12
C ASP A 371 -2.30 -0.03 -23.91
N ASP A 372 -2.20 1.21 -23.39
CA ASP A 372 -1.41 1.54 -22.19
C ASP A 372 -1.97 0.87 -20.92
N ILE A 373 -3.29 0.63 -20.88
CA ILE A 373 -4.01 0.11 -19.70
C ILE A 373 -4.13 -1.42 -19.75
N GLY A 374 -3.77 -2.07 -20.86
CA GLY A 374 -3.93 -3.51 -21.06
C GLY A 374 -5.37 -3.93 -21.36
N ILE A 375 -6.19 -3.01 -21.87
CA ILE A 375 -7.51 -3.30 -22.45
C ILE A 375 -7.33 -3.50 -23.96
N PRO A 376 -7.90 -4.54 -24.60
CA PRO A 376 -7.78 -4.69 -26.05
C PRO A 376 -8.34 -3.44 -26.77
N PRO A 377 -7.61 -2.83 -27.74
CA PRO A 377 -7.97 -1.51 -28.29
C PRO A 377 -9.38 -1.38 -28.89
N LYS A 378 -9.94 -2.49 -29.39
CA LYS A 378 -11.31 -2.53 -29.97
C LYS A 378 -12.41 -2.80 -28.94
N SER A 379 -12.08 -2.93 -27.67
CA SER A 379 -13.06 -3.18 -26.62
C SER A 379 -13.95 -1.96 -26.41
N ILE A 380 -15.25 -2.20 -26.36
CA ILE A 380 -16.24 -1.21 -25.96
C ILE A 380 -16.27 -1.18 -24.42
N VAL A 381 -16.10 -0.01 -23.83
CA VAL A 381 -15.97 0.17 -22.39
C VAL A 381 -17.00 1.17 -21.88
N LYS A 382 -17.62 0.86 -20.73
CA LYS A 382 -18.37 1.84 -19.92
C LYS A 382 -17.46 2.39 -18.82
N ALA A 383 -17.50 3.71 -18.62
CA ALA A 383 -16.73 4.40 -17.60
C ALA A 383 -17.63 4.94 -16.49
N ARG A 384 -17.24 4.68 -15.24
CA ARG A 384 -17.88 5.18 -14.02
C ARG A 384 -16.94 6.17 -13.35
N ASP A 385 -17.31 7.45 -13.28
CA ASP A 385 -16.53 8.49 -12.57
C ASP A 385 -16.79 8.38 -11.06
N LEU A 386 -15.76 8.07 -10.29
CA LEU A 386 -15.89 7.73 -8.87
C LEU A 386 -16.07 8.97 -7.99
N TRP A 387 -15.65 10.14 -8.45
CA TRP A 387 -15.77 11.41 -7.70
C TRP A 387 -17.06 12.15 -8.05
N GLU A 388 -17.53 12.05 -9.29
CA GLU A 388 -18.83 12.61 -9.69
C GLU A 388 -20.02 11.69 -9.35
N HIS A 389 -19.75 10.47 -8.89
CA HIS A 389 -20.76 9.44 -8.68
C HIS A 389 -21.71 9.26 -9.88
N LYS A 390 -21.20 9.46 -11.11
CA LYS A 390 -21.91 9.24 -12.37
C LYS A 390 -21.29 8.17 -13.29
N THR A 391 -22.14 7.37 -13.94
CA THR A 391 -21.72 6.59 -15.12
C THR A 391 -21.80 7.49 -16.36
N LEU A 392 -20.74 7.54 -17.14
CA LEU A 392 -20.73 8.35 -18.36
C LEU A 392 -21.68 7.72 -19.39
N ASN A 393 -22.48 8.55 -20.05
CA ASN A 393 -23.49 8.08 -21.02
C ASN A 393 -22.86 7.53 -22.31
N THR A 394 -21.64 7.96 -22.61
CA THR A 394 -20.88 7.53 -23.79
C THR A 394 -20.21 6.19 -23.54
N GLN A 395 -20.20 5.33 -24.55
CA GLN A 395 -19.33 4.16 -24.59
C GLN A 395 -18.02 4.51 -25.28
N PHE A 396 -16.92 4.05 -24.72
CA PHE A 396 -15.58 4.38 -25.15
C PHE A 396 -14.94 3.22 -25.91
N VAL A 397 -14.20 3.52 -26.97
CA VAL A 397 -13.44 2.56 -27.77
C VAL A 397 -12.08 3.18 -28.03
N GLY A 398 -11.00 2.42 -27.85
CA GLY A 398 -9.63 2.89 -28.03
C GLY A 398 -9.11 3.72 -26.86
N ASN A 399 -9.86 4.72 -26.38
CA ASN A 399 -9.43 5.59 -25.30
C ASN A 399 -10.56 6.31 -24.55
N LEU A 400 -10.17 7.01 -23.48
CA LEU A 400 -10.96 8.01 -22.76
C LEU A 400 -10.13 9.26 -22.52
N THR A 401 -10.63 10.42 -22.95
CA THR A 401 -10.04 11.72 -22.68
C THR A 401 -10.88 12.49 -21.67
N ALA A 402 -10.24 13.15 -20.72
CA ALA A 402 -10.89 14.08 -19.81
C ALA A 402 -10.05 15.35 -19.62
N SER A 403 -10.70 16.49 -19.46
CA SER A 403 -10.04 17.71 -18.99
C SER A 403 -9.92 17.66 -17.47
N VAL A 404 -8.71 17.89 -16.97
CA VAL A 404 -8.36 17.85 -15.55
C VAL A 404 -7.76 19.20 -15.18
N ASP A 405 -8.32 19.84 -14.15
CA ASP A 405 -7.86 21.14 -13.66
C ASP A 405 -6.46 21.03 -13.00
N SER A 406 -5.87 22.16 -12.62
CA SER A 406 -4.56 22.20 -11.96
C SER A 406 -4.59 21.40 -10.66
N HIS A 407 -3.59 20.54 -10.43
CA HIS A 407 -3.44 19.73 -9.23
C HIS A 407 -4.70 18.90 -8.89
N ALA A 408 -5.44 18.49 -9.91
CA ALA A 408 -6.66 17.70 -9.78
C ALA A 408 -6.51 16.33 -10.44
N CYS A 409 -7.52 15.47 -10.25
CA CYS A 409 -7.60 14.20 -10.94
C CYS A 409 -9.02 13.85 -11.40
N LYS A 410 -9.10 12.84 -12.26
CA LYS A 410 -10.33 12.11 -12.56
C LYS A 410 -10.07 10.63 -12.35
N MET A 411 -10.94 9.97 -11.58
CA MET A 411 -10.82 8.55 -11.27
C MET A 411 -12.00 7.80 -11.85
N TYR A 412 -11.72 6.73 -12.60
CA TYR A 412 -12.73 5.93 -13.27
C TYR A 412 -12.60 4.44 -12.93
N ILE A 413 -13.73 3.77 -12.88
CA ILE A 413 -13.79 2.32 -13.13
C ILE A 413 -14.24 2.11 -14.57
N LEU A 414 -13.40 1.39 -15.33
CA LEU A 414 -13.68 0.96 -16.68
C LEU A 414 -14.19 -0.49 -16.66
N LYS A 415 -15.32 -0.72 -17.31
CA LYS A 415 -15.90 -2.06 -17.48
C LYS A 415 -16.08 -2.35 -18.97
N PRO A 416 -15.30 -3.28 -19.55
CA PRO A 416 -15.56 -3.80 -20.88
C PRO A 416 -16.98 -4.37 -20.98
N VAL A 417 -17.67 -4.02 -22.05
CA VAL A 417 -18.96 -4.60 -22.41
C VAL A 417 -18.67 -5.90 -23.16
N SER A 418 -19.19 -7.01 -22.66
CA SER A 418 -19.11 -8.29 -23.37
C SER A 418 -19.74 -8.12 -24.75
N SER A 419 -19.02 -8.47 -25.81
CA SER A 419 -19.62 -8.62 -27.13
C SER A 419 -20.65 -9.74 -27.06
N SER A 420 -21.92 -9.37 -27.22
CA SER A 420 -23.05 -10.29 -27.39
C SER A 420 -22.91 -11.14 -28.64
#